data_AF-I6ZS59-F1
#
_entry.id   AF-I6ZS59-F1
#
_cell.length_a   1.000
_cell.length_b   1.000
_cell.length_c   1.000
_cell.angle_alpha   90.00
_cell.angle_beta   90.00
_cell.angle_gamma   90.00
#
_symmetry.space_group_name_H-M   'P 1'
#
loop_
_entity.id
_entity.type
_entity.pdbx_description
1 polymer ?
#
loop_
_entity_poly.entity_id
_entity_poly.type
_entity_poly.pdbx_seq_one_letter_code
_entity_poly.pdbx_strand_id
1 'polypeptide(L)'
;MLVFVKNGEVIHTEDLQNVDPLTLETFEEILASTGSVVFCILVCESTRHVYLASSIVSMRYTVSGAIRIYKLKDPSTRNEVKDILYFEVVRNPLYLRIFKDIQKSNPLRRKGNTMDSLGSSAGDFSQVGPVVKAVFIGNELDLVYNTDLQKKVFRNGEKRGSFASTVIGGVVFFLSFILLFFFMVCFFYILLKFVLLV
;
A
#
# COMPACT_ATOMS: atom_id res chain seq x y z
N MET A 1 -0.46 -7.13 -15.12
CA MET A 1 -0.99 -8.40 -14.56
C MET A 1 -0.06 -8.90 -13.47
N LEU A 2 -0.59 -9.27 -12.32
CA LEU A 2 0.17 -9.85 -11.20
C LEU A 2 -0.02 -11.38 -11.18
N VAL A 3 1.06 -12.11 -11.02
CA VAL A 3 1.09 -13.58 -11.03
C VAL A 3 1.63 -14.07 -9.69
N PHE A 4 0.81 -14.85 -8.99
CA PHE A 4 1.15 -15.41 -7.68
C PHE A 4 1.75 -16.80 -7.86
N VAL A 5 2.99 -16.96 -7.40
CA VAL A 5 3.77 -18.18 -7.58
C VAL A 5 4.01 -18.83 -6.22
N LYS A 6 3.68 -20.12 -6.10
CA LYS A 6 3.97 -20.96 -4.93
C LYS A 6 4.65 -22.24 -5.41
N ASN A 7 5.81 -22.57 -4.84
CA ASN A 7 6.60 -23.74 -5.21
C ASN A 7 6.95 -23.83 -6.71
N GLY A 8 7.11 -22.69 -7.37
CA GLY A 8 7.39 -22.62 -8.82
C GLY A 8 6.15 -22.66 -9.72
N GLU A 9 4.97 -22.92 -9.18
CA GLU A 9 3.71 -23.00 -9.93
C GLU A 9 2.88 -21.72 -9.76
N VAL A 10 2.18 -21.33 -10.83
CA VAL A 10 1.23 -20.20 -10.80
C VAL A 10 -0.08 -20.66 -10.17
N ILE A 11 -0.40 -20.10 -9.01
CA ILE A 11 -1.59 -20.49 -8.24
C ILE A 11 -2.77 -19.52 -8.41
N HIS A 12 -2.49 -18.28 -8.81
CA HIS A 12 -3.48 -17.23 -9.00
C HIS A 12 -2.90 -16.14 -9.90
N THR A 13 -3.78 -15.48 -10.64
CA THR A 13 -3.42 -14.34 -11.47
C THR A 13 -4.49 -13.27 -11.33
N GLU A 14 -4.05 -12.03 -11.11
CA GLU A 14 -4.96 -10.91 -10.89
C GLU A 14 -4.54 -9.72 -11.77
N ASP A 15 -5.52 -8.96 -12.26
CA ASP A 15 -5.20 -7.69 -12.89
C ASP A 15 -4.82 -6.66 -11.82
N LEU A 16 -3.85 -5.81 -12.14
CA LEU A 16 -3.33 -4.79 -11.22
C LEU A 16 -4.42 -3.82 -10.73
N GLN A 17 -5.46 -3.61 -11.54
CA GLN A 17 -6.60 -2.74 -11.19
C GLN A 17 -7.52 -3.35 -10.13
N ASN A 18 -7.53 -4.68 -9.98
CA ASN A 18 -8.37 -5.39 -9.04
C ASN A 18 -7.64 -5.72 -7.73
N VAL A 19 -6.36 -5.36 -7.63
CA VAL A 19 -5.53 -5.63 -6.45
C VAL A 19 -5.89 -4.63 -5.36
N ASP A 20 -6.34 -5.16 -4.22
CA ASP A 20 -6.77 -4.42 -3.02
C ASP A 20 -7.80 -3.30 -3.29
N PRO A 21 -9.10 -3.64 -3.43
CA PRO A 21 -10.16 -2.64 -3.61
C PRO A 21 -10.37 -1.73 -2.39
N LEU A 22 -9.64 -1.95 -1.28
CA LEU A 22 -9.77 -1.14 -0.06
C LEU A 22 -8.90 0.10 -0.09
N THR A 23 -7.89 0.15 -0.97
CA THR A 23 -6.97 1.28 -1.08
C THR A 23 -7.17 2.04 -2.37
N LEU A 24 -7.14 3.37 -2.29
CA LEU A 24 -7.14 4.26 -3.47
C LEU A 24 -5.75 4.39 -4.11
N GLU A 25 -4.71 3.89 -3.43
CA GLU A 25 -3.33 3.95 -3.90
C GLU A 25 -3.08 2.89 -4.98
N THR A 26 -2.36 3.28 -6.04
CA THR A 26 -1.98 2.32 -7.07
C THR A 26 -0.84 1.43 -6.56
N PHE A 27 -0.80 0.18 -7.01
CA PHE A 27 0.31 -0.74 -6.73
C PHE A 27 1.69 -0.11 -6.98
N GLU A 28 1.80 0.68 -8.05
CA GLU A 28 3.04 1.34 -8.46
C GLU A 28 3.52 2.37 -7.42
N GLU A 29 2.61 3.14 -6.84
CA GLU A 29 2.91 4.11 -5.77
C GLU A 29 3.40 3.40 -4.50
N ILE A 30 2.76 2.29 -4.15
CA ILE A 30 3.12 1.49 -2.97
C ILE A 30 4.50 0.86 -3.17
N LEU A 31 4.77 0.28 -4.35
CA LEU A 31 6.07 -0.33 -4.65
C LEU A 31 7.19 0.71 -4.77
N ALA A 32 6.90 1.89 -5.34
CA ALA A 32 7.88 2.96 -5.50
C ALA A 32 8.37 3.50 -4.14
N SER A 33 7.47 3.59 -3.16
CA SER A 33 7.75 4.12 -1.82
C SER A 33 8.43 3.12 -0.89
N THR A 34 8.06 1.83 -0.96
CA THR A 34 8.53 0.81 0.00
C THR A 34 9.65 -0.08 -0.52
N GLY A 35 9.80 -0.23 -1.85
CA GLY A 35 10.78 -1.13 -2.46
C GLY A 35 10.42 -2.62 -2.42
N SER A 36 9.44 -3.01 -1.59
CA SER A 36 8.88 -4.36 -1.52
C SER A 36 7.44 -4.28 -1.02
N VAL A 37 6.52 -4.97 -1.69
CA VAL A 37 5.10 -5.00 -1.32
C VAL A 37 4.71 -6.42 -0.95
N VAL A 38 3.95 -6.57 0.13
CA VAL A 38 3.42 -7.87 0.55
C VAL A 38 1.91 -7.87 0.32
N PHE A 39 1.47 -8.81 -0.50
CA PHE A 39 0.07 -9.09 -0.76
C PHE A 39 -0.38 -10.30 0.04
N CYS A 40 -1.70 -10.40 0.24
CA CYS A 40 -2.31 -11.61 0.72
C CYS A 40 -3.51 -12.01 -0.16
N ILE A 41 -3.69 -13.32 -0.34
CA ILE A 41 -4.87 -13.90 -0.94
C ILE A 41 -5.73 -14.44 0.20
N LEU A 42 -6.96 -13.93 0.32
CA LEU A 42 -7.96 -14.51 1.20
C LEU A 42 -8.59 -15.70 0.49
N VAL A 43 -8.46 -16.89 1.07
CA VAL A 43 -9.05 -18.12 0.54
C VAL A 43 -10.41 -18.31 1.19
N CYS A 44 -11.47 -18.07 0.42
CA CYS A 44 -12.86 -18.39 0.78
C CYS A 44 -13.27 -19.72 0.15
N GLU A 45 -14.51 -20.17 0.36
CA GLU A 45 -14.98 -21.47 -0.15
C GLU A 45 -14.89 -21.59 -1.68
N SER A 46 -15.33 -20.55 -2.39
CA SER A 46 -15.43 -20.53 -3.85
C SER A 46 -14.68 -19.36 -4.50
N THR A 47 -14.17 -18.42 -3.70
CA THR A 47 -13.54 -17.20 -4.20
C THR A 47 -12.16 -16.97 -3.58
N ARG A 48 -11.32 -16.27 -4.33
CA ARG A 48 -9.99 -15.81 -3.92
C ARG A 48 -9.90 -14.34 -4.24
N HIS A 49 -9.60 -13.53 -3.23
CA HIS A 49 -9.47 -12.09 -3.39
C HIS A 49 -8.10 -11.63 -2.92
N VAL A 50 -7.49 -10.72 -3.68
CA VAL A 50 -6.16 -10.19 -3.44
C VAL A 50 -6.27 -8.87 -2.71
N TYR A 51 -5.54 -8.74 -1.60
CA TYR A 51 -5.44 -7.51 -0.82
C TYR A 51 -3.99 -7.21 -0.45
N LEU A 52 -3.70 -5.99 -0.03
CA LEU A 52 -2.45 -5.70 0.65
C LEU A 52 -2.48 -6.37 2.02
N ALA A 53 -1.36 -6.98 2.39
CA ALA A 53 -1.25 -7.65 3.68
C ALA A 53 -1.48 -6.66 4.83
N SER A 54 -1.04 -5.40 4.70
CA SER A 54 -1.26 -4.35 5.72
C SER A 54 -2.74 -4.09 6.00
N SER A 55 -3.56 -4.05 4.94
CA SER A 55 -5.01 -3.80 5.03
C SER A 55 -5.67 -4.91 5.86
N ILE A 56 -5.39 -6.16 5.51
CA ILE A 56 -5.97 -7.33 6.18
C ILE A 56 -5.41 -7.52 7.59
N VAL A 57 -4.12 -7.26 7.79
CA VAL A 57 -3.47 -7.39 9.10
C VAL A 57 -4.14 -6.45 10.10
N SER A 58 -4.39 -5.20 9.71
CA SER A 58 -5.05 -4.23 10.59
C SER A 58 -6.48 -4.62 10.96
N MET A 59 -7.19 -5.30 10.05
CA MET A 59 -8.56 -5.79 10.30
C MET A 59 -8.59 -7.07 11.13
N ARG A 60 -7.62 -7.96 10.96
CA ARG A 60 -7.63 -9.31 11.55
C ARG A 60 -6.88 -9.40 12.87
N TYR A 61 -5.86 -8.58 13.09
CA TYR A 61 -4.98 -8.67 14.26
C TYR A 61 -4.99 -7.34 15.03
N THR A 62 -5.19 -7.39 16.36
CA THR A 62 -4.91 -6.24 17.23
C THR A 62 -3.41 -6.17 17.50
N VAL A 63 -2.80 -5.00 17.27
CA VAL A 63 -1.37 -4.80 17.54
C VAL A 63 -1.19 -4.12 18.91
N SER A 64 -1.01 -4.93 19.95
CA SER A 64 -0.48 -4.50 21.25
C SER A 64 0.28 -5.68 21.88
N GLY A 65 1.52 -5.89 21.43
CA GLY A 65 2.47 -6.85 21.99
C GLY A 65 2.14 -8.35 21.85
N ALA A 66 0.92 -8.72 21.43
CA ALA A 66 0.50 -10.10 21.19
C ALA A 66 -0.48 -10.17 20.00
N ILE A 67 -0.34 -11.20 19.16
CA ILE A 67 -1.22 -11.44 18.01
C ILE A 67 -2.53 -12.06 18.52
N ARG A 68 -3.63 -11.32 18.40
CA ARG A 68 -4.99 -11.85 18.61
C ARG A 68 -5.64 -12.10 17.25
N ILE A 69 -6.04 -13.33 16.99
CA ILE A 69 -6.64 -13.74 15.71
C ILE A 69 -8.16 -13.67 15.83
N TYR A 70 -8.78 -12.74 15.10
CA TYR A 70 -10.24 -12.71 14.98
C TYR A 70 -10.69 -13.49 13.75
N LYS A 71 -11.93 -13.98 13.79
CA LYS A 71 -12.60 -14.48 12.59
C LYS A 71 -12.68 -13.36 11.57
N LEU A 72 -12.11 -13.59 10.39
CA LEU A 72 -12.14 -12.64 9.29
C LEU A 72 -13.26 -13.01 8.31
N LYS A 73 -14.07 -12.02 7.94
CA LYS A 73 -14.94 -12.11 6.77
C LYS A 73 -14.32 -11.31 5.64
N ASP A 74 -14.37 -11.87 4.44
CA ASP A 74 -13.87 -11.21 3.24
C ASP A 74 -14.57 -9.84 3.06
N PRO A 75 -13.82 -8.74 2.88
CA PRO A 75 -14.41 -7.41 2.78
C PRO A 75 -15.36 -7.24 1.59
N SER A 76 -15.09 -7.92 0.47
CA SER A 76 -15.87 -7.79 -0.77
C SER A 76 -17.13 -8.65 -0.73
N THR A 77 -16.98 -9.92 -0.37
CA THR A 77 -18.03 -10.94 -0.47
C THR A 77 -18.73 -11.26 0.85
N ARG A 78 -18.17 -10.82 1.99
CA ARG A 78 -18.61 -11.16 3.35
C ARG A 78 -18.55 -12.65 3.72
N ASN A 79 -17.91 -13.46 2.88
CA ASN A 79 -17.71 -14.89 3.13
C ASN A 79 -16.69 -15.13 4.25
N GLU A 80 -16.82 -16.26 4.96
CA GLU A 80 -15.83 -16.64 5.98
C GLU A 80 -14.51 -17.03 5.30
N VAL A 81 -13.42 -16.42 5.77
CA VAL A 81 -12.07 -16.68 5.27
C VAL A 81 -11.56 -17.94 5.95
N LYS A 82 -11.16 -18.94 5.15
CA LYS A 82 -10.64 -20.23 5.65
C LYS A 82 -9.13 -20.21 5.88
N ASP A 83 -8.39 -19.53 4.99
CA ASP A 83 -6.94 -19.41 5.07
C ASP A 83 -6.48 -18.10 4.41
N ILE A 84 -5.28 -17.66 4.77
CA ILE A 84 -4.62 -16.51 4.15
C ILE A 84 -3.25 -16.92 3.66
N LEU A 85 -2.98 -16.65 2.39
CA LEU A 85 -1.68 -16.89 1.76
C LEU A 85 -0.97 -15.55 1.54
N TYR A 86 0.29 -15.44 1.96
CA TYR A 86 1.09 -14.23 1.84
C TYR A 86 2.12 -14.34 0.71
N PHE A 87 2.28 -13.26 -0.05
CA PHE A 87 3.18 -13.17 -1.19
C PHE A 87 3.96 -11.85 -1.19
N GLU A 88 5.24 -11.92 -1.52
CA GLU A 88 6.12 -10.76 -1.61
C GLU A 88 6.45 -10.43 -3.07
N VAL A 89 6.33 -9.16 -3.42
CA VAL A 89 6.88 -8.59 -4.64
C VAL A 89 8.08 -7.73 -4.26
N VAL A 90 9.28 -8.22 -4.58
CA VAL A 90 10.51 -7.44 -4.43
C VAL A 90 10.73 -6.61 -5.69
N ARG A 91 11.09 -5.33 -5.53
CA ARG A 91 11.42 -4.44 -6.66
C ARG A 91 12.60 -5.02 -7.45
N ASN A 92 12.29 -5.72 -8.53
CA ASN A 92 13.28 -6.25 -9.44
C ASN A 92 13.68 -5.13 -10.44
N PRO A 93 14.94 -4.66 -10.46
CA PRO A 93 15.35 -3.44 -11.17
C PRO A 93 15.17 -3.47 -12.69
N LEU A 94 14.90 -4.64 -13.28
CA LEU A 94 14.70 -4.80 -14.73
C LEU A 94 13.33 -4.28 -15.22
N TYR A 95 12.28 -4.33 -14.39
CA TYR A 95 10.92 -3.95 -14.81
C TYR A 95 10.68 -2.43 -14.87
N LEU A 96 11.43 -1.64 -14.09
CA LEU A 96 11.31 -0.19 -14.08
C LEU A 96 11.97 0.50 -15.28
N ARG A 97 12.92 -0.16 -15.97
CA ARG A 97 13.50 0.40 -17.20
C ARG A 97 12.48 0.46 -18.34
N ILE A 98 11.66 -0.59 -18.46
CA ILE A 98 10.64 -0.69 -19.50
C ILE A 98 9.64 0.49 -19.40
N PHE A 99 9.22 0.86 -18.18
CA PHE A 99 8.29 1.98 -17.99
C PHE A 99 8.91 3.38 -18.21
N LYS A 100 10.17 3.59 -17.80
CA LYS A 100 10.85 4.87 -18.07
C LYS A 100 11.11 5.08 -19.56
N ASP A 101 11.34 4.02 -20.31
CA ASP A 101 11.57 4.10 -21.75
C ASP A 101 10.24 4.27 -22.52
N ILE A 102 9.14 3.64 -22.07
CA ILE A 102 7.80 3.83 -22.66
C ILE A 102 7.23 5.24 -22.39
N GLN A 103 7.48 5.85 -21.23
CA GLN A 103 7.09 7.24 -20.98
C GLN A 103 7.96 8.26 -21.74
N LYS A 104 9.21 7.93 -22.06
CA LYS A 104 10.07 8.77 -22.91
C LYS A 104 9.75 8.66 -24.39
N SER A 105 9.14 7.57 -24.85
CA SER A 105 8.88 7.34 -26.27
C SER A 105 7.58 7.95 -26.81
N ASN A 106 6.83 8.72 -26.02
CA ASN A 106 5.63 9.43 -26.51
C ASN A 106 5.72 10.96 -26.40
N PRO A 107 6.50 11.62 -27.27
CA PRO A 107 6.30 13.01 -27.59
C PRO A 107 6.01 13.13 -29.09
N LEU A 108 4.81 12.82 -29.57
CA LEU A 108 4.27 13.27 -30.88
C LEU A 108 2.84 12.74 -31.10
N ARG A 109 1.87 13.27 -30.35
CA ARG A 109 0.46 13.27 -30.80
C ARG A 109 0.03 14.70 -31.05
N ARG A 110 0.63 15.31 -32.08
CA ARG A 110 0.14 16.56 -32.66
C ARG A 110 0.17 16.42 -34.19
N LYS A 111 -1.04 16.48 -34.77
CA LYS A 111 -1.36 16.94 -36.12
C LYS A 111 -1.36 15.89 -37.25
N GLY A 112 -2.52 15.71 -37.88
CA GLY A 112 -2.64 15.31 -39.29
C GLY A 112 -3.74 14.29 -39.60
N ASN A 113 -4.86 14.76 -40.13
CA ASN A 113 -5.81 13.95 -40.92
C ASN A 113 -5.10 13.36 -42.15
N THR A 114 -5.58 12.21 -42.67
CA THR A 114 -6.03 11.95 -44.07
C THR A 114 -5.99 10.44 -44.36
N MET A 115 -7.08 9.96 -44.97
CA MET A 115 -7.27 8.75 -45.81
C MET A 115 -5.98 8.04 -46.30
N ASP A 116 -5.89 6.71 -46.13
CA ASP A 116 -6.21 5.74 -47.20
C ASP A 116 -5.88 4.29 -46.81
N SER A 117 -6.68 3.39 -47.37
CA SER A 117 -6.61 1.93 -47.34
C SER A 117 -5.36 1.34 -48.01
N LEU A 118 -4.81 0.23 -47.48
CA LEU A 118 -4.73 -1.12 -48.08
C LEU A 118 -3.58 -1.95 -47.45
N GLY A 119 -3.89 -3.17 -47.00
CA GLY A 119 -3.01 -4.33 -47.22
C GLY A 119 -2.00 -4.76 -46.13
N SER A 120 -2.12 -6.05 -45.79
CA SER A 120 -1.08 -7.00 -45.35
C SER A 120 -0.78 -7.16 -43.85
N SER A 121 -1.36 -8.23 -43.31
CA SER A 121 -0.73 -9.28 -42.49
C SER A 121 0.54 -8.90 -41.72
N ALA A 122 0.37 -8.52 -40.45
CA ALA A 122 1.38 -8.72 -39.42
C ALA A 122 0.65 -9.26 -38.19
N GLY A 123 1.03 -10.46 -37.77
CA GLY A 123 0.36 -11.21 -36.72
C GLY A 123 0.19 -10.40 -35.43
N ASP A 124 -0.94 -10.64 -34.78
CA ASP A 124 -1.25 -10.20 -33.43
C ASP A 124 -0.14 -10.61 -32.46
N PHE A 125 0.87 -9.75 -32.32
CA PHE A 125 1.60 -9.64 -31.07
C PHE A 125 0.63 -9.00 -30.07
N SER A 126 -0.17 -9.87 -29.46
CA SER A 126 -0.91 -9.57 -28.25
C SER A 126 0.04 -8.84 -27.32
N GLN A 127 -0.23 -7.56 -27.04
CA GLN A 127 0.57 -6.74 -26.15
C GLN A 127 0.48 -7.35 -24.76
N VAL A 128 1.36 -8.31 -24.46
CA VAL A 128 1.51 -8.89 -23.13
C VAL A 128 2.10 -7.79 -22.28
N GLY A 129 1.22 -7.08 -21.58
CA GLY A 129 1.62 -6.08 -20.60
C GLY A 129 2.58 -6.66 -19.56
N PRO A 130 3.28 -5.80 -18.81
CA PRO A 130 4.28 -6.25 -17.84
C PRO A 130 3.68 -7.23 -16.83
N VAL A 131 4.24 -8.44 -16.80
CA VAL A 131 3.88 -9.52 -15.87
C VAL A 131 4.75 -9.40 -14.63
N VAL A 132 4.13 -9.10 -13.50
CA VAL A 132 4.80 -8.97 -12.20
C VAL A 132 4.60 -10.26 -11.40
N LYS A 133 5.68 -10.84 -10.87
CA LYS A 133 5.61 -12.08 -10.08
C LYS A 133 5.64 -11.77 -8.58
N ALA A 134 4.66 -12.29 -7.85
CA ALA A 134 4.61 -12.30 -6.40
C ALA A 134 4.96 -13.70 -5.90
N VAL A 135 5.96 -13.81 -5.03
CA VAL A 135 6.49 -15.09 -4.56
C VAL A 135 5.89 -15.42 -3.20
N PHE A 136 5.41 -16.65 -3.04
CA PHE A 136 4.87 -17.14 -1.77
C PHE A 136 5.91 -17.04 -0.64
N ILE A 137 5.52 -16.46 0.48
CA ILE A 137 6.38 -16.31 1.67
C ILE A 137 5.86 -17.04 2.91
N GLY A 138 4.59 -17.47 2.92
CA GLY A 138 3.99 -18.21 4.03
C GLY A 138 2.47 -18.14 4.04
N ASN A 139 1.83 -18.97 4.86
CA ASN A 139 0.39 -18.92 5.13
C ASN A 139 0.09 -18.29 6.50
N GLU A 140 -1.18 -18.34 6.93
CA GLU A 140 -1.59 -17.85 8.25
C GLU A 140 -0.90 -18.57 9.40
N LEU A 141 -0.80 -19.90 9.34
CA LEU A 141 -0.13 -20.68 10.38
C LEU A 141 1.35 -20.29 10.48
N ASP A 142 2.02 -20.15 9.35
CA ASP A 142 3.41 -19.70 9.29
C ASP A 142 3.56 -18.31 9.92
N LEU A 143 2.60 -17.41 9.70
CA LEU A 143 2.62 -16.07 10.31
C LEU A 143 2.56 -16.15 11.84
N VAL A 144 1.82 -17.09 12.42
CA VAL A 144 1.70 -17.24 13.88
C VAL A 144 3.00 -17.75 14.50
N TYR A 145 3.70 -18.67 13.84
CA TYR A 145 4.90 -19.31 14.39
C TYR A 145 6.23 -18.68 13.97
N ASN A 146 6.27 -17.98 12.83
CA ASN A 146 7.51 -17.45 12.26
C ASN A 146 7.66 -15.94 12.53
N THR A 147 8.54 -15.59 13.46
CA THR A 147 8.79 -14.19 13.86
C THR A 147 9.39 -13.34 12.72
N ASP A 148 10.11 -13.93 11.77
CA ASP A 148 10.67 -13.19 10.63
C ASP A 148 9.59 -12.88 9.59
N LEU A 149 8.67 -13.81 9.38
CA LEU A 149 7.49 -13.56 8.53
C LEU A 149 6.59 -12.48 9.15
N GLN A 150 6.39 -12.52 10.47
CA GLN A 150 5.70 -11.45 11.19
C GLN A 150 6.37 -10.10 10.93
N LYS A 151 7.68 -9.98 11.15
CA LYS A 151 8.40 -8.73 10.89
C LYS A 151 8.20 -8.25 9.45
N LYS A 152 8.21 -9.12 8.45
CA LYS A 152 7.96 -8.72 7.05
C LYS A 152 6.55 -8.20 6.81
N VAL A 153 5.54 -8.91 7.33
CA VAL A 153 4.12 -8.61 7.12
C VAL A 153 3.68 -7.38 7.92
N PHE A 154 4.06 -7.27 9.20
CA PHE A 154 3.67 -6.18 10.09
C PHE A 154 4.46 -4.87 9.84
N ARG A 155 5.76 -4.94 9.48
CA ARG A 155 6.59 -3.74 9.27
C ARG A 155 6.18 -2.92 8.04
N ASN A 156 5.48 -3.53 7.09
CA ASN A 156 4.86 -2.81 5.98
C ASN A 156 3.61 -2.01 6.40
N GLY A 157 2.97 -2.35 7.53
CA GLY A 157 1.85 -1.58 8.08
C GLY A 157 2.28 -0.36 8.91
N GLU A 158 3.43 -0.42 9.59
CA GLU A 158 3.82 0.60 10.58
C GLU A 158 4.45 1.87 9.99
N LYS A 159 5.05 1.79 8.79
CA LYS A 159 5.94 2.86 8.30
C LYS A 159 5.27 4.16 7.87
N ARG A 160 3.95 4.22 7.69
CA ARG A 160 3.31 5.36 7.01
C ARG A 160 2.50 6.31 7.90
N GLY A 161 2.04 5.85 9.07
CA GLY A 161 1.10 6.64 9.89
C GLY A 161 1.72 7.33 11.10
N SER A 162 2.66 6.69 11.79
CA SER A 162 2.98 7.08 13.17
C SER A 162 4.01 8.21 13.28
N PHE A 163 5.12 8.19 12.53
CA PHE A 163 6.18 9.19 12.75
C PHE A 163 5.81 10.59 12.25
N ALA A 164 5.24 10.73 11.05
CA ALA A 164 4.89 12.03 10.51
C ALA A 164 3.76 12.69 11.32
N SER A 165 2.73 11.93 11.71
CA SER A 165 1.64 12.44 12.53
C SER A 165 2.09 12.79 13.96
N THR A 166 2.99 12.01 14.56
CA THR A 166 3.55 12.31 15.89
C THR A 166 4.43 13.56 15.85
N VAL A 167 5.22 13.75 14.80
CA VAL A 167 6.05 14.95 14.63
C VAL A 167 5.17 16.18 14.38
N ILE A 168 4.18 16.09 13.50
CA ILE A 168 3.23 17.19 13.25
C ILE A 168 2.44 17.52 14.53
N GLY A 169 1.94 16.51 15.24
CA GLY A 169 1.24 16.69 16.51
C GLY A 169 2.13 17.33 17.58
N GLY A 170 3.39 16.91 17.67
CA GLY A 170 4.38 17.51 18.57
C GLY A 170 4.66 18.97 18.25
N VAL A 171 4.82 19.32 16.97
CA VAL A 171 5.03 20.71 16.53
C VAL A 171 3.81 21.58 16.85
N VAL A 172 2.59 21.09 16.60
CA VAL A 172 1.35 21.82 16.91
C VAL A 172 1.21 22.04 18.41
N PHE A 173 1.46 21.02 19.23
CA PHE A 173 1.41 21.13 20.69
C PHE A 173 2.41 22.16 21.22
N PHE A 174 3.63 22.17 20.69
CA PHE A 174 4.67 23.12 21.09
C PHE A 174 4.31 24.56 20.70
N LEU A 175 3.75 24.76 19.51
CA LEU A 175 3.28 26.08 19.06
C LEU A 175 2.13 26.61 19.93
N SER A 176 1.17 25.74 20.26
CA SER A 176 0.07 26.08 21.16
C SER A 176 0.57 26.47 22.55
N PHE A 177 1.56 25.75 23.09
CA PHE A 177 2.15 26.07 24.38
C PHE A 177 2.86 27.44 24.39
N ILE A 178 3.64 27.75 23.36
CA ILE A 178 4.30 29.05 23.21
C ILE A 178 3.25 30.17 23.16
N LEU A 179 2.20 30.01 22.37
CA LEU A 179 1.13 31.00 22.24
C LEU A 179 0.46 31.28 23.59
N LEU A 180 0.16 30.22 24.36
CA LEU A 180 -0.46 30.31 25.67
C LEU A 180 0.44 31.01 26.69
N PHE A 181 1.75 30.75 26.61
CA PHE A 181 2.74 31.45 27.43
C PHE A 181 2.79 32.96 27.11
N PHE A 182 2.76 33.34 25.83
CA PHE A 182 2.66 34.76 25.44
C PHE A 182 1.39 35.42 25.96
N PHE A 183 0.23 34.75 25.88
CA PHE A 183 -1.01 35.27 26.44
C PHE A 183 -0.93 35.49 27.95
N MET A 184 -0.32 34.54 28.69
CA MET A 184 -0.10 34.70 30.12
C MET A 184 0.79 35.91 30.43
N VAL A 185 1.92 36.06 29.73
CA VAL A 185 2.83 37.20 29.94
C VAL A 185 2.14 38.53 29.61
N CYS A 186 1.41 38.61 28.50
CA CYS A 186 0.63 39.80 28.14
C CYS A 186 -0.44 40.13 29.18
N PHE A 187 -1.15 39.12 29.68
CA PHE A 187 -2.15 39.29 30.73
C PHE A 187 -1.53 39.85 32.02
N PHE A 188 -0.41 39.26 32.47
CA PHE A 188 0.33 39.77 33.63
C PHE A 188 0.85 41.20 33.43
N TYR A 189 1.34 41.53 32.23
CA TYR A 189 1.80 42.86 31.91
C TYR A 189 0.68 43.90 31.97
N ILE A 190 -0.50 43.59 31.42
CA ILE A 190 -1.69 44.46 31.48
C ILE A 190 -2.15 44.62 32.94
N LEU A 191 -2.21 43.52 33.70
CA LEU A 191 -2.61 43.53 35.10
C LEU A 191 -1.65 44.41 35.94
N LEU A 192 -0.34 44.25 35.75
CA LEU A 192 0.67 45.06 36.43
C LEU A 192 0.55 46.55 36.07
N LYS A 193 0.34 46.86 34.78
CA LYS A 193 0.08 48.23 34.31
C LYS A 193 -1.16 48.82 34.96
N PHE A 194 -2.22 48.04 35.13
CA PHE A 194 -3.46 48.48 35.76
C PHE A 194 -3.26 48.75 37.25
N VAL A 195 -2.58 47.85 37.97
CA VAL A 195 -2.26 48.01 39.40
C VAL A 195 -1.35 49.22 39.66
N LEU A 196 -0.40 49.52 38.77
CA LEU A 196 0.48 50.69 38.89
C LEU A 196 -0.18 52.03 38.50
N LEU A 197 -1.35 51.99 37.84
CA LEU A 197 -2.10 53.18 37.43
C LEU A 197 -3.15 53.60 38.47
N VAL A 198 -3.48 52.70 39.40
CA VAL A 198 -4.32 52.93 40.58
C VAL A 198 -3.45 53.45 41.73
#